data_AF-A0A942J644-F1
#
_entry.id   AF-A0A942J644-F1
#
_cell.length_a   1.000
_cell.length_b   1.000
_cell.length_c   1.000
_cell.angle_alpha   90.00
_cell.angle_beta   90.00
_cell.angle_gamma   90.00
#
_symmetry.space_group_name_H-M   'P 1'
#
loop_
_entity.id
_entity.type
_entity.pdbx_description
1 polymer ?
#
loop_
_entity_poly.entity_id
_entity_poly.type
_entity_poly.pdbx_seq_one_letter_code
_entity_poly.pdbx_strand_id
1 'polypeptide(L)'
;DPLEVPITREAAARNLGTARLEEIKICGLSIDEVKRPFKRCAQSSILKNELPCRLYLPESACTGCRNTVIAVLVEFKEQKMLPLLSGKTIIAGRPPAAAPSGKLILVGSCTKPMRLKGAYIGGCPPENSHVVRALLKED
;
A
#
# COMPACT_ATOMS: atom_id res chain seq x y z
N ASP A 1 15.86 6.76 9.48
CA ASP A 1 15.48 6.49 10.88
C ASP A 1 14.38 5.42 10.94
N PRO A 2 14.43 4.40 11.82
CA PRO A 2 13.33 3.43 12.02
C PRO A 2 11.96 4.06 12.29
N LEU A 3 11.92 5.22 12.94
CA LEU A 3 10.68 5.95 13.28
C LEU A 3 9.99 6.59 12.06
N GLU A 4 10.66 6.66 10.90
CA GLU A 4 10.02 7.05 9.63
C GLU A 4 9.00 6.00 9.16
N VAL A 5 9.13 4.74 9.61
CA VAL A 5 8.23 3.66 9.21
C VAL A 5 7.01 3.68 10.14
N PRO A 6 5.78 3.97 9.65
CA PRO A 6 4.62 4.19 10.50
C PRO A 6 4.32 3.03 11.45
N ILE A 7 4.47 1.78 10.98
CA ILE A 7 4.24 0.58 11.78
C ILE A 7 5.27 0.42 12.92
N THR A 8 6.52 0.83 12.69
CA THR A 8 7.60 0.74 13.69
C THR A 8 7.37 1.78 14.78
N ARG A 9 7.06 3.02 14.37
CA ARG A 9 6.68 4.10 15.28
C ARG A 9 5.48 3.74 16.15
N GLU A 10 4.42 3.20 15.54
CA GLU A 10 3.20 2.82 16.26
C GLU A 10 3.44 1.66 17.25
N ALA A 11 4.23 0.65 16.87
CA ALA A 11 4.57 -0.46 17.76
C ALA A 11 5.39 0.01 18.97
N ALA A 12 6.36 0.89 18.75
CA ALA A 12 7.16 1.49 19.83
C ALA A 12 6.28 2.33 20.77
N ALA A 13 5.36 3.14 20.24
CA ALA A 13 4.43 3.95 21.05
C ALA A 13 3.49 3.09 21.93
N ARG A 14 3.26 1.83 21.54
CA ARG A 14 2.46 0.86 22.30
C ARG A 14 3.29 -0.03 23.23
N ASN A 15 4.60 0.22 23.36
CA ASN A 15 5.54 -0.58 24.14
C ASN A 15 5.59 -2.07 23.72
N LEU A 16 5.35 -2.37 22.43
CA LEU A 16 5.47 -3.73 21.88
C LEU A 16 6.91 -4.14 21.55
N GLY A 17 7.86 -3.21 21.73
CA GLY A 17 9.27 -3.32 21.40
C GLY A 17 9.90 -1.93 21.37
N THR A 18 11.18 -1.85 20.99
CA THR A 18 11.90 -0.58 20.86
C THR A 18 12.24 -0.27 19.40
N ALA A 19 12.16 1.01 19.04
CA ALA A 19 12.69 1.54 17.78
C ALA A 19 14.07 2.20 17.97
N ARG A 20 14.55 2.32 19.23
CA ARG A 20 15.85 2.91 19.57
C ARG A 20 16.94 1.87 19.38
N LEU A 21 17.80 2.08 18.39
CA LEU A 21 18.85 1.12 18.04
C LEU A 21 19.84 0.90 19.18
N GLU A 22 20.11 1.92 20.00
CA GLU A 22 20.96 1.83 21.20
C GLU A 22 20.43 0.87 22.29
N GLU A 23 19.14 0.52 22.25
CA GLU A 23 18.54 -0.45 23.18
C GLU A 23 18.53 -1.88 22.63
N ILE A 24 19.02 -2.08 21.40
CA ILE A 24 19.03 -3.37 20.73
C ILE A 24 20.46 -3.91 20.72
N LYS A 25 20.67 -5.06 21.39
CA LYS A 25 21.95 -5.76 21.34
C LYS A 25 22.16 -6.37 19.96
N ILE A 26 23.18 -5.89 19.24
CA ILE A 26 23.61 -6.45 17.96
C ILE A 26 24.53 -7.65 18.23
N CYS A 27 24.22 -8.79 17.60
CA CYS A 27 25.03 -10.01 17.66
C CYS A 27 25.50 -10.35 16.24
N GLY A 28 26.81 -10.60 16.06
CA GLY A 28 27.40 -10.86 14.74
C GLY A 28 27.89 -9.59 14.05
N LEU A 29 27.60 -9.45 12.76
CA LEU A 29 27.99 -8.28 11.96
C LEU A 29 27.24 -7.01 12.41
N SER A 30 27.89 -5.86 12.28
CA SER A 30 27.28 -4.56 12.55
C SER A 30 26.21 -4.21 11.50
N ILE A 31 25.29 -3.30 11.86
CA ILE A 31 24.29 -2.78 10.91
C ILE A 31 24.98 -2.13 9.71
N ASP A 32 26.08 -1.42 9.90
CA ASP A 32 26.78 -0.72 8.82
C ASP A 32 27.39 -1.66 7.78
N GLU A 33 27.82 -2.86 8.20
CA GLU A 33 28.35 -3.88 7.31
C GLU A 33 27.27 -4.53 6.43
N VAL A 34 26.03 -4.59 6.91
CA VAL A 34 24.93 -5.29 6.22
C VAL A 34 23.83 -4.37 5.69
N LYS A 35 23.89 -3.07 6.02
CA LYS A 35 22.88 -2.11 5.57
C LYS A 35 22.95 -1.99 4.05
N ARG A 36 21.77 -2.10 3.45
CA ARG A 36 21.57 -1.88 2.02
C ARG A 36 20.29 -1.07 1.83
N PRO A 37 20.27 -0.13 0.87
CA PRO A 37 19.07 0.64 0.61
C PRO A 37 17.97 -0.27 0.08
N PHE A 38 16.78 -0.18 0.68
CA PHE A 38 15.57 -0.76 0.13
C PHE A 38 14.85 0.29 -0.72
N LYS A 39 14.46 -0.08 -1.94
CA LYS A 39 13.60 0.78 -2.77
C LYS A 39 12.26 0.94 -2.08
N ARG A 40 11.94 2.16 -1.64
CA ARG A 40 10.65 2.48 -1.04
C ARG A 40 9.58 2.51 -2.12
N CYS A 41 8.35 2.16 -1.76
CA CYS A 41 7.23 2.24 -2.71
C CYS A 41 6.97 3.67 -3.22
N ALA A 42 7.22 4.69 -2.38
CA ALA A 42 7.18 6.10 -2.81
C ALA A 42 8.21 6.44 -3.91
N GLN A 43 9.28 5.63 -4.05
CA GLN A 43 10.30 5.79 -5.10
C GLN A 43 9.98 4.97 -6.35
N SER A 44 8.83 4.29 -6.41
CA SER A 44 8.43 3.53 -7.59
C SER A 44 8.13 4.48 -8.76
N SER A 45 8.71 4.19 -9.93
CA SER A 45 8.51 4.98 -11.15
C SER A 45 7.07 4.95 -11.64
N ILE A 46 6.28 3.93 -11.27
CA ILE A 46 4.86 3.83 -11.63
C ILE A 46 4.04 5.03 -11.12
N LEU A 47 4.42 5.62 -10.00
CA LEU A 47 3.74 6.78 -9.42
C LEU A 47 4.05 8.08 -10.18
N LYS A 48 5.08 8.09 -11.03
CA LYS A 48 5.42 9.21 -11.92
C LYS A 48 4.73 9.09 -13.28
N ASN A 49 4.13 7.94 -13.59
CA ASN A 49 3.39 7.73 -14.82
C ASN A 49 1.98 8.30 -14.68
N GLU A 50 1.42 8.80 -15.78
CA GLU A 50 -0.02 8.99 -15.87
C GLU A 50 -0.69 7.60 -15.86
N LEU A 51 -1.55 7.36 -14.87
CA LEU A 51 -2.26 6.11 -14.73
C LEU A 51 -3.67 6.26 -15.32
N PRO A 52 -4.18 5.27 -16.08
CA PRO A 52 -5.55 5.29 -16.59
C PRO A 52 -6.60 5.05 -15.49
N CYS A 53 -6.24 5.12 -14.21
CA CYS A 53 -7.15 5.04 -13.08
C CYS A 53 -6.90 6.17 -12.10
N ARG A 54 -7.90 6.49 -11.29
CA ARG A 54 -7.71 7.38 -10.14
C ARG A 54 -7.14 6.59 -8.98
N LEU A 55 -6.09 7.13 -8.36
CA LEU A 55 -5.42 6.50 -7.23
C LEU A 55 -5.57 7.38 -5.98
N TYR A 56 -6.22 6.87 -4.95
CA TYR A 56 -6.37 7.52 -3.65
C TYR A 56 -5.57 6.78 -2.58
N LEU A 57 -4.37 7.32 -2.28
CA LEU A 57 -3.43 6.80 -1.28
C LEU A 57 -3.13 7.89 -0.22
N PRO A 58 -4.06 8.16 0.71
CA PRO A 58 -3.89 9.18 1.76
C PRO A 58 -2.74 8.81 2.70
N GLU A 59 -2.23 9.76 3.47
CA GLU A 59 -1.19 9.52 4.49
C GLU A 59 -1.58 8.44 5.50
N SER A 60 -2.87 8.28 5.77
CA SER A 60 -3.41 7.21 6.62
C SER A 60 -3.22 5.79 6.06
N ALA A 61 -2.88 5.65 4.77
CA ALA A 61 -2.54 4.36 4.17
C ALA A 61 -1.16 3.90 4.67
N CYS A 62 -1.13 2.79 5.41
CA CYS A 62 0.11 2.20 5.88
C CYS A 62 0.99 1.68 4.73
N THR A 63 2.24 1.36 5.05
CA THR A 63 3.20 0.79 4.09
C THR A 63 2.69 -0.51 3.46
N GLY A 64 1.91 -1.32 4.20
CA GLY A 64 1.31 -2.55 3.68
C GLY A 64 0.42 -2.29 2.45
N CYS A 65 -0.68 -1.54 2.62
CA CYS A 65 -1.62 -1.31 1.53
C CYS A 65 -0.98 -0.51 0.37
N ARG A 66 -0.07 0.43 0.68
CA ARG A 66 0.71 1.14 -0.34
C ARG A 66 1.55 0.18 -1.18
N ASN A 67 2.28 -0.72 -0.52
CA ASN A 67 3.10 -1.71 -1.21
C ASN A 67 2.26 -2.65 -2.08
N THR A 68 1.13 -3.15 -1.55
CA THR A 68 0.19 -4.00 -2.30
C THR A 68 -0.29 -3.32 -3.59
N VAL A 69 -0.82 -2.09 -3.49
CA VAL A 69 -1.34 -1.38 -4.67
C VAL A 69 -0.22 -1.07 -5.66
N ILE A 70 0.94 -0.61 -5.19
CA ILE A 70 2.06 -0.24 -6.07
C ILE A 70 2.65 -1.47 -6.75
N ALA A 71 2.77 -2.60 -6.04
CA ALA A 71 3.24 -3.86 -6.62
C ALA A 71 2.31 -4.32 -7.76
N VAL A 72 1.00 -4.29 -7.54
CA VAL A 72 0.01 -4.64 -8.57
C VAL A 72 0.07 -3.69 -9.77
N LEU A 73 0.24 -2.38 -9.54
CA LEU A 73 0.38 -1.42 -10.64
C LEU A 73 1.68 -1.62 -11.45
N VAL A 74 2.78 -2.00 -10.79
CA VAL A 74 4.04 -2.35 -11.47
C VAL A 74 3.85 -3.61 -12.32
N GLU A 75 3.22 -4.65 -11.77
CA GLU A 75 2.92 -5.88 -12.49
C GLU A 75 2.01 -5.61 -13.71
N PHE A 76 0.94 -4.81 -13.55
CA PHE A 76 0.07 -4.43 -14.66
C PHE A 76 0.81 -3.63 -15.73
N LYS A 77 1.80 -2.80 -15.35
CA LYS A 77 2.64 -2.09 -16.32
C LYS A 77 3.52 -3.06 -17.10
N GLU A 78 4.19 -3.98 -16.41
CA GLU A 78 5.06 -4.99 -17.02
C GLU A 78 4.29 -5.89 -17.99
N GLN A 79 3.06 -6.25 -17.63
CA GLN A 79 2.15 -7.06 -18.46
C GLN A 79 1.36 -6.25 -19.50
N LYS A 80 1.59 -4.93 -19.62
CA LYS A 80 0.86 -4.02 -20.53
C LYS A 80 -0.66 -3.99 -20.30
N MET A 81 -1.10 -4.26 -19.07
CA MET A 81 -2.50 -4.33 -18.65
C MET A 81 -3.04 -3.04 -18.03
N LEU A 82 -2.22 -1.99 -17.90
CA LEU A 82 -2.68 -0.69 -17.39
C LEU A 82 -3.96 -0.17 -18.06
N PRO A 83 -4.18 -0.28 -19.39
CA PRO A 83 -5.42 0.20 -20.01
C PRO A 83 -6.71 -0.38 -19.40
N LEU A 84 -6.66 -1.58 -18.83
CA LEU A 84 -7.80 -2.22 -18.16
C LEU A 84 -8.26 -1.48 -16.90
N LEU A 85 -7.44 -0.55 -16.38
CA LEU A 85 -7.77 0.23 -15.19
C LEU A 85 -8.63 1.47 -15.50
N SER A 86 -8.93 1.73 -16.78
CA SER A 86 -9.77 2.84 -17.22
C SER A 86 -11.12 2.90 -16.47
N GLY A 87 -11.48 4.09 -16.00
CA GLY A 87 -12.74 4.33 -15.27
C GLY A 87 -12.79 3.78 -13.84
N LYS A 88 -11.70 3.18 -13.35
CA LYS A 88 -11.61 2.66 -11.98
C LYS A 88 -11.00 3.71 -11.04
N THR A 89 -11.45 3.67 -9.79
CA THR A 89 -10.84 4.45 -8.69
C THR A 89 -10.37 3.49 -7.60
N ILE A 90 -9.07 3.42 -7.39
CA ILE A 90 -8.43 2.58 -6.37
C ILE A 90 -8.26 3.40 -5.09
N ILE A 91 -8.82 2.92 -3.98
CA ILE A 91 -8.74 3.55 -2.66
C ILE A 91 -8.05 2.58 -1.72
N ALA A 92 -6.96 2.99 -1.10
CA ALA A 92 -6.30 2.19 -0.06
C ALA A 92 -5.93 3.08 1.14
N GLY A 93 -6.35 2.70 2.34
CA GLY A 93 -6.25 3.54 3.54
C GLY A 93 -7.63 4.03 4.01
N ARG A 94 -7.67 5.04 4.89
CA ARG A 94 -8.95 5.60 5.35
C ARG A 94 -9.61 6.34 4.17
N PRO A 95 -10.85 5.99 3.78
CA PRO A 95 -11.49 6.58 2.63
C PRO A 95 -11.78 8.08 2.81
N PRO A 96 -11.94 8.84 1.71
CA PRO A 96 -12.40 10.22 1.77
C PRO A 96 -13.86 10.28 2.27
N ALA A 97 -14.26 11.43 2.82
CA ALA A 97 -15.62 11.63 3.32
C ALA A 97 -16.67 11.48 2.21
N ALA A 98 -16.39 12.05 1.03
CA ALA A 98 -17.21 11.88 -0.17
C ALA A 98 -16.65 10.74 -1.04
N ALA A 99 -17.52 9.84 -1.49
CA ALA A 99 -17.13 8.77 -2.38
C ALA A 99 -16.74 9.35 -3.75
N PRO A 100 -15.57 8.98 -4.32
CA PRO A 100 -15.22 9.36 -5.68
C PRO A 100 -16.17 8.72 -6.70
N SER A 101 -16.26 9.30 -7.90
CA SER A 101 -16.95 8.67 -9.02
C SER A 101 -16.13 7.54 -9.67
N GLY A 102 -16.80 6.68 -10.43
CA GLY A 102 -16.22 5.53 -11.13
C GLY A 102 -16.36 4.21 -10.36
N LYS A 103 -15.82 3.12 -10.92
CA LYS A 103 -15.84 1.79 -10.29
C LYS A 103 -14.84 1.76 -9.14
N LEU A 104 -15.35 1.73 -7.91
CA LEU A 104 -14.51 1.78 -6.71
C LEU A 104 -13.86 0.42 -6.41
N ILE A 105 -12.55 0.42 -6.24
CA ILE A 105 -11.72 -0.72 -5.82
C ILE A 105 -11.17 -0.37 -4.44
N LEU A 106 -11.70 -1.01 -3.40
CA LEU A 106 -11.50 -0.65 -2.00
C LEU A 106 -10.52 -1.64 -1.35
N VAL A 107 -9.28 -1.21 -1.14
CA VAL A 107 -8.17 -2.08 -0.75
C VAL A 107 -7.86 -1.95 0.75
N GLY A 108 -8.06 -3.05 1.47
CA GLY A 108 -7.68 -3.24 2.87
C GLY A 108 -8.74 -2.82 3.88
N SER A 109 -8.59 -3.33 5.10
CA SER A 109 -9.60 -3.23 6.17
C SER A 109 -9.98 -1.79 6.54
N CYS A 110 -9.10 -0.82 6.34
CA CYS A 110 -9.40 0.60 6.56
C CYS A 110 -10.50 1.14 5.64
N THR A 111 -10.76 0.49 4.50
CA THR A 111 -11.80 0.87 3.54
C THR A 111 -13.15 0.21 3.81
N LYS A 112 -13.24 -0.67 4.82
CA LYS A 112 -14.47 -1.40 5.20
C LYS A 112 -15.72 -0.50 5.35
N PRO A 113 -15.65 0.75 5.86
CA PRO A 113 -16.83 1.63 5.91
C PRO A 113 -17.48 1.91 4.54
N MET A 114 -16.74 1.80 3.45
CA MET A 114 -17.24 1.98 2.08
C MET A 114 -17.59 0.67 1.37
N ARG A 115 -17.52 -0.50 2.03
CA ARG A 115 -17.61 -1.82 1.38
C ARG A 115 -18.83 -2.07 0.48
N LEU A 116 -19.93 -1.34 0.68
CA LEU A 116 -21.15 -1.45 -0.13
C LEU A 116 -21.13 -0.55 -1.38
N LYS A 117 -20.11 0.29 -1.54
CA LYS A 117 -19.99 1.27 -2.63
C LYS A 117 -19.09 0.79 -3.78
N GLY A 118 -18.50 -0.41 -3.68
CA GLY A 118 -17.57 -0.94 -4.68
C GLY A 118 -17.02 -2.31 -4.34
N ALA A 119 -16.03 -2.75 -5.10
CA ALA A 119 -15.34 -4.02 -4.87
C ALA A 119 -14.42 -3.91 -3.65
N TYR A 120 -14.85 -4.51 -2.53
CA TYR A 120 -14.08 -4.53 -1.29
C TYR A 120 -13.14 -5.74 -1.21
N ILE A 121 -11.86 -5.46 -1.02
CA ILE A 121 -10.79 -6.45 -0.83
C ILE A 121 -10.29 -6.34 0.61
N GLY A 122 -10.74 -7.26 1.47
CA GLY A 122 -10.35 -7.30 2.89
C GLY A 122 -8.91 -7.77 3.12
N GLY A 123 -8.30 -7.30 4.21
CA GLY A 123 -6.93 -7.66 4.62
C GLY A 123 -6.15 -6.47 5.20
N CYS A 124 -5.04 -6.73 5.90
CA CYS A 124 -4.18 -5.69 6.49
C CYS A 124 -2.66 -6.02 6.33
N PRO A 125 -2.09 -5.86 5.13
CA PRO A 125 -2.76 -5.55 3.87
C PRO A 125 -3.42 -6.80 3.24
N PRO A 126 -4.29 -6.62 2.22
CA PRO A 126 -4.76 -7.74 1.42
C PRO A 126 -3.63 -8.37 0.61
N GLU A 127 -3.79 -9.64 0.28
CA GLU A 127 -2.91 -10.36 -0.63
C GLU A 127 -3.07 -9.82 -2.08
N ASN A 128 -1.97 -9.77 -2.84
CA ASN A 128 -1.91 -9.11 -4.14
C ASN A 128 -2.86 -9.73 -5.17
N SER A 129 -2.93 -11.07 -5.25
CA SER A 129 -3.79 -11.77 -6.23
C SER A 129 -5.27 -11.45 -6.06
N HIS A 130 -5.71 -11.16 -4.82
CA HIS A 130 -7.09 -10.71 -4.57
C HIS A 130 -7.37 -9.34 -5.19
N VAL A 131 -6.38 -8.43 -5.15
CA VAL A 131 -6.48 -7.11 -5.78
C VAL A 131 -6.44 -7.25 -7.30
N VAL A 132 -5.53 -8.06 -7.86
CA VAL A 132 -5.48 -8.37 -9.30
C VAL A 132 -6.83 -8.90 -9.78
N ARG A 133 -7.38 -9.93 -9.11
CA ARG A 133 -8.69 -10.50 -9.46
C ARG A 133 -9.81 -9.46 -9.43
N ALA A 134 -9.81 -8.55 -8.46
CA ALA A 134 -10.83 -7.49 -8.38
C ALA A 134 -10.70 -6.48 -9.53
N LEU A 135 -9.48 -6.18 -9.98
CA LEU A 135 -9.22 -5.27 -11.10
C LEU A 135 -9.64 -5.86 -12.45
N LEU A 136 -9.45 -7.18 -12.62
CA LEU A 136 -9.78 -7.91 -13.86
C LEU A 136 -11.25 -8.29 -13.99
N LYS A 137 -12.05 -8.20 -12.93
CA LYS A 137 -13.49 -8.43 -13.02
C LYS A 137 -14.16 -7.33 -13.84
N GLU A 138 -14.66 -7.73 -15.01
CA GLU A 138 -15.68 -6.99 -15.75
C GLU A 138 -17.02 -7.07 -15.01
N ASP A 139 -17.91 -6.10 -15.29
CA ASP A 139 -19.27 -6.08 -14.73
C ASP A 139 -20.22 -6.97 -15.55
#